data_AF-A0A4U1ENB1-F1
#
_entry.id   AF-A0A4U1ENB1-F1
#
_cell.length_a   1.000
_cell.length_b   1.000
_cell.length_c   1.000
_cell.angle_alpha   90.00
_cell.angle_beta   90.00
_cell.angle_gamma   90.00
#
_symmetry.space_group_name_H-M   'P 1'
#
loop_
_entity.id
_entity.type
_entity.pdbx_description
1 polymer ?
#
loop_
_entity_poly.entity_id
_entity_poly.type
_entity_poly.pdbx_seq_one_letter_code
_entity_poly.pdbx_strand_id
1 'polypeptide(L)'
;IECVLRENWRCGESPVWEEASNSLLFVDIPAKKVCRWDSLSKQVQQVTVDAPVSSVALRQSGGYVATVGTKFCALNWEDQSAVVLATVDKDKKNNRFNDGKVDPAGRYFA
;
A
#
# COMPACT_ATOMS: atom_id res chain seq x y z
N ILE A 1 -10.95 18.57 16.29
CA ILE A 1 -10.15 17.66 15.45
C ILE A 1 -9.56 16.62 16.37
N GLU A 2 -9.74 15.33 16.06
CA GLU A 2 -9.22 14.20 16.84
C GLU A 2 -8.28 13.36 15.98
N CYS A 3 -7.16 12.91 16.55
CA CYS A 3 -6.28 11.95 15.89
C CYS A 3 -6.77 10.53 16.19
N VAL A 4 -7.31 9.85 15.16
CA VAL A 4 -7.96 8.53 15.29
C VAL A 4 -6.98 7.36 15.38
N LEU A 5 -5.72 7.57 14.99
CA LEU A 5 -4.64 6.58 15.05
C LEU A 5 -3.34 7.29 15.39
N ARG A 6 -2.92 7.22 16.66
CA ARG A 6 -1.73 7.90 17.20
C ARG A 6 -0.50 7.02 17.09
N GLU A 7 -0.08 6.77 15.86
CA GLU A 7 1.13 6.02 15.55
C GLU A 7 2.17 6.95 14.92
N ASN A 8 3.45 6.68 15.17
CA ASN A 8 4.56 7.51 14.70
C ASN A 8 5.08 7.00 13.34
N TRP A 9 4.24 7.14 12.30
CA TRP A 9 4.63 6.83 10.93
C TRP A 9 5.76 7.77 10.49
N ARG A 10 6.79 7.22 9.84
CA ARG A 10 7.90 8.05 9.33
C ARG A 10 7.44 8.91 8.16
N CYS A 11 6.66 8.34 7.25
CA CYS A 11 5.96 9.06 6.19
C CYS A 11 4.69 8.27 5.82
N GLY A 12 3.58 8.59 6.50
CA GLY A 12 2.27 8.00 6.22
C GLY A 12 1.69 8.54 4.91
N GLU A 13 1.29 7.66 4.00
CA GLU A 13 0.83 8.02 2.65
C GLU A 13 -0.23 7.05 2.10
N SER A 14 -0.81 7.40 0.94
CA SER A 14 -1.77 6.58 0.19
C SER A 14 -2.96 6.07 1.01
N PRO A 15 -3.74 6.95 1.66
CA PRO A 15 -4.93 6.53 2.40
C PRO A 15 -6.02 6.02 1.44
N VAL A 16 -6.44 4.77 1.63
CA VAL A 16 -7.51 4.12 0.86
C VAL A 16 -8.51 3.47 1.81
N TRP A 17 -9.78 3.79 1.65
CA TRP A 17 -10.85 3.17 2.43
C TRP A 17 -11.29 1.85 1.79
N GLU A 18 -11.31 0.78 2.59
CA GLU A 18 -11.89 -0.53 2.26
C GLU A 18 -13.24 -0.67 2.97
N GLU A 19 -14.31 -0.41 2.24
CA GLU A 19 -15.67 -0.45 2.79
C GLU A 19 -16.08 -1.84 3.30
N ALA A 20 -15.63 -2.91 2.63
CA ALA A 20 -16.01 -4.28 2.94
C ALA A 20 -15.60 -4.71 4.35
N SER A 21 -14.54 -4.12 4.90
CA SER A 21 -14.00 -4.42 6.23
C SER A 21 -14.04 -3.23 7.20
N ASN A 22 -14.56 -2.08 6.76
CA ASN A 22 -14.46 -0.80 7.47
C ASN A 22 -13.01 -0.48 7.89
N SER A 23 -12.06 -0.70 6.99
CA SER A 23 -10.64 -0.48 7.26
C SER A 23 -10.04 0.62 6.41
N LEU A 24 -9.07 1.33 6.98
CA LEU A 24 -8.19 2.24 6.25
C LEU A 24 -6.89 1.50 5.91
N LEU A 25 -6.62 1.38 4.61
CA LEU A 25 -5.28 1.07 4.12
C LEU A 25 -4.46 2.34 3.99
N PHE A 26 -3.17 2.21 4.26
CA PHE A 26 -2.18 3.26 4.04
C PHE A 26 -0.78 2.62 4.04
N VAL A 27 0.23 3.42 3.73
CA VAL A 27 1.63 2.97 3.75
C VAL A 27 2.46 3.83 4.70
N ASP A 28 3.55 3.27 5.21
CA ASP A 28 4.67 4.04 5.77
C ASP A 28 5.90 3.84 4.88
N ILE A 29 6.16 4.83 4.02
CA ILE A 29 7.04 4.69 2.84
C ILE A 29 8.45 4.22 3.22
N PRO A 30 9.23 4.97 4.03
CA PRO A 30 10.59 4.57 4.37
C PRO A 30 10.63 3.42 5.38
N ALA A 31 9.53 3.14 6.09
CA ALA A 31 9.42 1.98 6.96
C ALA A 31 9.10 0.68 6.19
N LYS A 32 8.77 0.79 4.89
CA LYS A 32 8.46 -0.34 4.00
C LYS A 32 7.22 -1.14 4.43
N LYS A 33 6.21 -0.45 4.97
CA LYS A 33 5.01 -1.09 5.53
C LYS A 33 3.77 -0.73 4.74
N VAL A 34 2.99 -1.75 4.41
CA VAL A 34 1.56 -1.60 4.08
C VAL A 34 0.78 -1.86 5.36
N CYS A 35 -0.09 -0.94 5.72
CA CYS A 35 -0.86 -0.98 6.95
C CYS A 35 -2.35 -1.09 6.63
N ARG A 36 -3.07 -1.83 7.47
CA ARG A 36 -4.54 -1.89 7.48
C ARG A 36 -5.04 -1.63 8.89
N TRP A 37 -5.69 -0.50 9.09
CA TRP A 37 -6.31 -0.11 10.35
C TRP A 37 -7.81 -0.39 10.31
N ASP A 38 -8.29 -1.25 11.20
CA ASP A 38 -9.71 -1.54 11.37
C ASP A 38 -10.35 -0.44 12.22
N SER A 39 -11.35 0.25 11.66
CA SER A 39 -11.99 1.37 12.34
C SER A 39 -12.92 0.96 13.49
N LEU A 40 -13.34 -0.29 13.59
CA LEU A 40 -14.18 -0.82 14.67
C LEU A 40 -13.32 -1.32 15.83
N SER A 41 -12.37 -2.21 15.56
CA SER A 41 -11.49 -2.79 16.59
C SER A 41 -10.34 -1.88 16.99
N LYS A 42 -10.08 -0.83 16.18
CA LYS A 42 -8.96 0.12 16.32
C LYS A 42 -7.57 -0.52 16.18
N GLN A 43 -7.50 -1.78 15.76
CA GLN A 43 -6.23 -2.50 15.59
C GLN A 43 -5.59 -2.17 14.25
N VAL A 44 -4.25 -2.15 14.22
CA VAL A 44 -3.48 -2.01 12.99
C VAL A 44 -2.75 -3.31 12.71
N GLN A 45 -2.94 -3.84 11.51
CA GLN A 45 -2.14 -4.92 10.95
C GLN A 45 -1.15 -4.35 9.93
N GLN A 46 0.01 -4.99 9.79
CA GLN A 46 1.10 -4.48 8.95
C GLN A 46 1.76 -5.63 8.19
N VAL A 47 2.09 -5.37 6.94
CA VAL A 47 2.95 -6.22 6.12
C VAL A 47 4.20 -5.44 5.74
N THR A 48 5.38 -6.02 6.02
CA THR A 48 6.67 -5.42 5.65
C THR A 48 7.14 -5.96 4.31
N VAL A 49 7.55 -5.08 3.40
CA VAL A 49 8.09 -5.45 2.09
C VAL A 49 9.59 -5.11 1.98
N ASP A 50 10.24 -5.50 0.89
CA ASP A 50 11.69 -5.46 0.72
C ASP A 50 12.25 -4.06 0.39
N ALA A 51 11.44 -3.18 -0.21
CA ALA A 51 11.79 -1.81 -0.61
C ALA A 51 10.75 -0.78 -0.15
N PRO A 52 11.01 0.54 -0.27
CA PRO A 52 9.99 1.55 0.03
C PRO A 52 8.68 1.28 -0.71
N VAL A 53 7.56 1.24 0.02
CA VAL A 53 6.23 1.05 -0.55
C VAL A 53 5.48 2.37 -0.52
N SER A 54 5.11 2.87 -1.69
CA SER A 54 4.72 4.27 -1.83
C SER A 54 3.21 4.47 -2.01
N SER A 55 2.52 3.46 -2.52
CA SER A 55 1.07 3.45 -2.62
C SER A 55 0.49 2.03 -2.52
N VAL A 56 -0.78 1.95 -2.14
CA VAL A 56 -1.56 0.71 -2.07
C VAL A 56 -2.95 0.95 -2.66
N ALA A 57 -3.51 -0.06 -3.32
CA ALA A 57 -4.89 -0.04 -3.80
C ALA A 57 -5.55 -1.42 -3.69
N LEU A 58 -6.89 -1.42 -3.67
CA LEU A 58 -7.69 -2.64 -3.65
C LEU A 58 -7.53 -3.40 -4.96
N ARG A 59 -7.48 -4.74 -4.87
CA ARG A 59 -7.49 -5.62 -6.04
C ARG A 59 -8.80 -6.39 -6.09
N GLN A 60 -9.57 -6.21 -7.16
CA GLN A 60 -10.92 -6.80 -7.28
C GLN A 60 -10.94 -8.33 -7.17
N SER A 61 -9.87 -9.01 -7.59
CA SER A 61 -9.73 -10.47 -7.48
C SER A 61 -9.32 -10.96 -6.09
N GLY A 62 -9.28 -10.08 -5.08
CA GLY A 62 -8.77 -10.37 -3.74
C GLY A 62 -7.34 -9.88 -3.51
N GLY A 63 -7.06 -9.57 -2.24
CA GLY A 63 -5.79 -8.95 -1.82
C GLY A 63 -5.66 -7.50 -2.28
N TYR A 64 -4.40 -7.07 -2.42
CA TYR A 64 -4.07 -5.69 -2.75
C TYR A 64 -3.09 -5.62 -3.92
N VAL A 65 -2.95 -4.44 -4.50
CA VAL A 65 -1.80 -4.07 -5.33
C VAL A 65 -1.05 -2.92 -4.67
N ALA A 66 0.26 -2.89 -4.80
CA ALA A 66 1.10 -1.86 -4.21
C ALA A 66 2.28 -1.53 -5.11
N THR A 67 2.80 -0.31 -4.96
CA THR A 67 4.04 0.11 -5.62
C THR A 67 5.22 -0.03 -4.68
N VAL A 68 6.12 -0.97 -4.96
CA VAL A 68 7.28 -1.33 -4.11
C VAL A 68 8.57 -1.06 -4.88
N GLY A 69 9.33 -0.03 -4.47
CA GLY A 69 10.43 0.49 -5.27
C GLY A 69 9.92 1.01 -6.63
N THR A 70 10.39 0.43 -7.74
CA THR A 70 9.91 0.70 -9.12
C THR A 70 9.05 -0.44 -9.68
N LYS A 71 8.46 -1.26 -8.80
CA LYS A 71 7.66 -2.42 -9.18
C LYS A 71 6.19 -2.22 -8.83
N PHE A 72 5.31 -2.59 -9.73
CA PHE A 72 3.93 -2.92 -9.39
C PHE A 72 3.90 -4.35 -8.85
N CYS A 73 3.31 -4.54 -7.68
CA CYS A 73 3.23 -5.84 -7.01
C CYS A 73 1.77 -6.16 -6.65
N ALA A 74 1.37 -7.42 -6.78
CA ALA A 74 0.20 -7.95 -6.09
C ALA A 74 0.62 -8.41 -4.69
N LEU A 75 -0.13 -8.00 -3.67
CA LEU A 75 0.10 -8.34 -2.27
C LEU A 75 -0.99 -9.30 -1.80
N ASN A 76 -0.59 -10.47 -1.33
CA ASN A 76 -1.45 -11.40 -0.60
C ASN A 76 -1.33 -11.07 0.90
N TRP A 77 -2.45 -10.76 1.55
CA TRP A 77 -2.45 -10.28 2.93
C TRP A 77 -2.28 -11.44 3.92
N GLU A 78 -2.82 -12.60 3.58
CA GLU A 78 -2.89 -13.78 4.43
C GLU A 78 -1.52 -14.42 4.63
N ASP A 79 -0.73 -14.56 3.56
CA ASP A 79 0.63 -15.12 3.60
C ASP A 79 1.74 -14.06 3.57
N GLN A 80 1.36 -12.77 3.49
CA GLN A 80 2.24 -11.61 3.46
C GLN A 80 3.24 -11.60 2.28
N SER A 81 2.91 -12.31 1.19
CA SER A 81 3.75 -12.38 0.00
C SER A 81 3.43 -11.29 -1.02
N ALA A 82 4.46 -10.85 -1.75
CA ALA A 82 4.33 -9.90 -2.85
C ALA A 82 4.85 -10.52 -4.17
N VAL A 83 4.01 -10.50 -5.20
CA VAL A 83 4.34 -10.99 -6.54
C VAL A 83 4.48 -9.80 -7.49
N VAL A 84 5.61 -9.72 -8.19
CA VAL A 84 5.88 -8.64 -9.14
C VAL A 84 4.99 -8.81 -10.38
N LEU A 85 4.22 -7.77 -10.72
CA LEU A 85 3.38 -7.70 -11.90
C LEU A 85 4.10 -7.00 -13.06
N ALA A 86 4.80 -5.91 -12.76
CA ALA A 86 5.56 -5.13 -13.74
C ALA A 86 6.68 -4.32 -13.06
N THR A 87 7.68 -3.91 -13.82
CA THR A 87 8.79 -3.06 -13.35
C THR A 87 9.06 -1.95 -14.35
N VAL A 88 9.18 -0.72 -13.85
CA VAL A 88 9.53 0.48 -14.63
C VAL A 88 10.93 0.97 -14.25
N ASP A 89 11.43 2.01 -14.94
CA ASP A 89 12.66 2.72 -14.60
C ASP A 89 13.90 1.83 -14.39
N LYS A 90 14.00 0.73 -15.15
CA LYS A 90 15.09 -0.25 -15.03
C LYS A 90 16.48 0.35 -15.28
N ASP A 91 16.55 1.46 -16.00
CA ASP A 91 17.75 2.23 -16.31
C ASP A 91 18.11 3.29 -15.25
N LYS A 92 17.23 3.52 -14.26
CA LYS A 92 17.45 4.52 -13.20
C LYS A 92 18.00 3.86 -11.94
N LYS A 93 19.11 4.41 -11.43
CA LYS A 93 19.85 3.82 -10.30
C LYS A 93 19.18 3.96 -8.93
N ASN A 94 18.29 4.94 -8.75
CA ASN A 94 17.76 5.29 -7.42
C ASN A 94 16.32 5.84 -7.48
N ASN A 95 15.52 5.40 -8.47
CA ASN A 95 14.12 5.80 -8.56
C ASN A 95 13.24 4.92 -7.67
N ARG A 96 12.06 5.46 -7.36
CA ARG A 96 10.93 4.74 -6.77
C ARG A 96 9.63 5.36 -7.30
N PHE A 97 8.55 4.62 -7.23
CA PHE A 97 7.21 5.19 -7.28
C PHE A 97 6.97 6.16 -6.12
N ASN A 98 5.99 7.05 -6.27
CA ASN A 98 5.50 7.92 -5.20
C ASN A 98 4.00 7.69 -4.95
N ASP A 99 3.12 8.57 -5.44
CA ASP A 99 1.69 8.36 -5.28
C ASP A 99 1.15 7.44 -6.37
N GLY A 100 -0.02 6.83 -6.13
CA GLY A 100 -0.67 5.97 -7.10
C GLY A 100 -2.14 5.74 -6.75
N LYS A 101 -2.97 5.57 -7.79
CA LYS A 101 -4.39 5.30 -7.65
C LYS A 101 -4.94 4.51 -8.83
N VAL A 102 -5.98 3.71 -8.57
CA VAL A 102 -6.69 2.98 -9.61
C VAL A 102 -7.71 3.90 -10.30
N ASP A 103 -7.73 3.91 -11.63
CA ASP A 103 -8.69 4.65 -12.45
C ASP A 103 -10.10 4.02 -12.40
N PRO A 104 -11.14 4.70 -12.90
CA PRO A 104 -12.50 4.14 -12.94
C PRO A 104 -12.66 2.87 -13.80
N ALA A 105 -11.67 2.52 -14.63
CA ALA A 105 -11.67 1.33 -15.46
C ALA A 105 -10.80 0.19 -14.86
N GLY A 106 -10.28 0.35 -13.64
CA GLY A 106 -9.50 -0.66 -12.94
C GLY A 106 -8.00 -0.69 -13.28
N ARG A 107 -7.46 0.34 -13.93
CA ARG A 107 -6.02 0.46 -14.24
C ARG A 107 -5.29 1.19 -13.12
N TYR A 108 -4.15 0.66 -12.68
CA TYR A 108 -3.36 1.29 -11.62
C TYR A 108 -2.37 2.31 -12.21
N PHE A 109 -2.60 3.60 -11.97
CA PHE A 109 -1.68 4.69 -12.32
C PHE A 109 -0.73 4.96 -11.15
N ALA A 110 0.57 5.03 -11.43
CA ALA A 110 1.63 5.43 -10.51
C ALA A 110 2.88 5.85 -11.27
#